data_AF-A0A7C4B3M5-F1
#
_entry.id   AF-A0A7C4B3M5-F1
#
_cell.length_a   1.000
_cell.length_b   1.000
_cell.length_c   1.000
_cell.angle_alpha   90.00
_cell.angle_beta   90.00
_cell.angle_gamma   90.00
#
_symmetry.space_group_name_H-M   'P 1'
#
loop_
_entity.id
_entity.type
_entity.pdbx_description
1 polymer ?
#
loop_
_entity_poly.entity_id
_entity_poly.type
_entity_poly.pdbx_seq_one_letter_code
_entity_poly.pdbx_strand_id
1 'polypeptide(L)' 'MPIKIPQNLPAYATLSEENIFVMTEERAVHQDIRPLEIA' A
#
# COMPACT_ATOMS: atom_id res chain seq x y z
N MET A 1 -0.30 7.41 -0.06
CA MET A 1 0.16 6.34 0.85
C MET A 1 -0.78 5.16 0.68
N PRO A 2 -0.28 3.95 0.40
CA PRO A 2 -1.12 2.76 0.33
C PRO A 2 -1.78 2.45 1.68
N ILE A 3 -2.92 1.76 1.66
CA ILE A 3 -3.56 1.26 2.87
C ILE A 3 -2.75 0.05 3.37
N LYS A 4 -2.33 0.08 4.64
CA LYS A 4 -1.57 -1.02 5.26
C LYS A 4 -2.55 -2.03 5.87
N ILE A 5 -2.64 -3.22 5.30
CA ILE A 5 -3.43 -4.32 5.84
C ILE A 5 -2.67 -5.64 5.79
N PRO A 6 -2.84 -6.53 6.78
CA PRO A 6 -2.34 -7.89 6.75
C PRO A 6 -2.82 -8.66 5.50
N GLN A 7 -1.92 -9.46 4.90
CA GLN A 7 -2.26 -10.28 3.73
C GLN A 7 -3.32 -11.36 4.00
N ASN A 8 -3.45 -11.79 5.25
CA ASN A 8 -4.41 -12.81 5.67
C ASN A 8 -5.83 -12.25 5.89
N LEU A 9 -6.07 -10.96 5.68
CA LEU A 9 -7.42 -10.40 5.70
C LEU A 9 -8.13 -10.67 4.36
N PRO A 10 -9.39 -11.14 4.37
CA PRO A 10 -10.19 -11.28 3.16
C PRO A 10 -10.28 -9.98 2.34
N ALA A 11 -10.25 -8.84 3.03
CA ALA A 11 -10.25 -7.52 2.42
C ALA A 11 -9.03 -7.25 1.52
N TYR A 12 -7.93 -7.98 1.69
CA TYR A 12 -6.75 -7.83 0.83
C TYR A 12 -7.06 -8.15 -0.64
N ALA A 13 -7.76 -9.26 -0.88
CA ALA A 13 -8.16 -9.66 -2.23
C ALA A 13 -9.17 -8.67 -2.83
N THR A 14 -10.22 -8.33 -2.06
CA THR A 14 -11.26 -7.39 -2.50
C THR A 14 -10.71 -6.02 -2.86
N LEU A 15 -9.87 -5.43 -2.01
CA LEU A 15 -9.28 -4.11 -2.27
C LEU A 15 -8.30 -4.16 -3.45
N SER A 16 -7.57 -5.27 -3.61
CA SER A 16 -6.68 -5.48 -4.76
C SER A 16 -7.45 -5.59 -6.07
N GLU A 17 -8.64 -6.19 -6.08
CA GLU A 17 -9.53 -6.29 -7.25
C GLU A 17 -10.14 -4.93 -7.62
N GLU A 18 -10.43 -4.09 -6.62
CA GLU A 18 -10.97 -2.74 -6.81
C GLU A 18 -9.93 -1.70 -7.28
N ASN A 19 -8.71 -2.11 -7.63
CA ASN A 19 -7.57 -1.24 -7.93
C ASN A 19 -7.18 -0.32 -6.75
N ILE A 20 -7.53 -0.69 -5.53
CA ILE A 20 -7.10 0.03 -4.33
C ILE A 20 -5.70 -0.46 -3.95
N PHE A 21 -4.75 0.46 -3.92
CA PHE A 21 -3.38 0.16 -3.54
C PHE A 21 -3.29 -0.22 -2.06
N VAL A 22 -3.19 -1.53 -1.81
CA VAL A 22 -2.89 -2.13 -0.51
C VAL A 22 -1.41 -2.46 -0.41
N MET A 23 -0.83 -2.34 0.78
CA MET A 23 0.54 -2.76 1.04
C MET A 23 0.67 -3.64 2.28
N THR A 24 1.67 -4.50 2.24
CA THR A 24 2.09 -5.32 3.37
C THR A 24 2.89 -4.50 4.38
N GLU A 25 3.01 -5.01 5.60
CA GLU A 25 3.76 -4.32 6.64
C GLU A 25 5.25 -4.18 6.32
N GLU A 26 5.87 -5.25 5.81
CA GLU A 26 7.27 -5.25 5.39
C GLU A 26 7.53 -4.15 4.35
N ARG A 27 6.64 -4.03 3.35
CA ARG A 27 6.77 -3.00 2.30
C ARG A 27 6.58 -1.59 2.83
N ALA A 28 5.78 -1.42 3.88
CA ALA A 28 5.54 -0.11 4.49
C ALA A 28 6.78 0.44 5.21
N VAL A 29 7.57 -0.44 5.84
CA VAL A 29 8.76 -0.05 6.62
C VAL A 29 9.91 0.44 5.73
N HIS A 30 9.99 -0.05 4.51
CA HIS A 30 11.06 0.29 3.57
C HIS A 30 10.73 1.48 2.65
N GLN A 31 9.68 2.25 2.94
CA GLN A 31 9.31 3.37 2.07
C GLN A 31 10.22 4.58 2.25
N ASP A 32 11.10 4.79 1.28
CA ASP A 32 11.85 6.03 1.11
C ASP A 32 10.99 7.08 0.37
N ILE A 33 10.10 7.74 1.11
CA ILE A 33 9.29 8.84 0.58
C ILE A 33 10.20 10.05 0.36
N ARG A 34 10.24 10.54 -0.88
CA ARG A 34 11.02 11.73 -1.26
C ARG A 34 10.10 12.89 -1.66
N PRO A 35 10.54 14.14 -1.50
CA PRO A 35 9.80 15.31 -1.97
C PRO A 35 9.53 15.24 -3.48
N LEU A 36 8.38 15.76 -3.91
CA LEU A 36 8.07 15.94 -5.32
C LEU A 36 8.62 17.29 -5.78
N GLU A 37 9.41 17.29 -6.85
CA GLU A 37 9.73 18.50 -7.61
C GLU A 37 8.72 18.65 -8.74
N ILE A 38 7.98 19.74 -8.73
CA ILE A 38 7.00 20.10 -9.76
C ILE A 38 7.51 21.41 -10.39
N ALA A 39 7.63 21.40 -11.73
CA ALA A 39 8.09 22.54 -12.54
C ALA A 39 6.92 23.39 -13.06
#